data_AF-A0A7S3K9C6-F1
#
_entry.id   AF-A0A7S3K9C6-F1
#
_cell.length_a   1.000
_cell.length_b   1.000
_cell.length_c   1.000
_cell.angle_alpha   90.00
_cell.angle_beta   90.00
_cell.angle_gamma   90.00
#
_symmetry.space_group_name_H-M   'P 1'
#
loop_
_entity.id
_entity.type
_entity.pdbx_description
1 polymer ?
#
loop_
_entity_poly.entity_id
_entity_poly.type
_entity_poly.pdbx_seq_one_letter_code
_entity_poly.pdbx_strand_id
1 'polypeptide(L)'
;YAPGEMLGGTYIYNDTVGIQHQGIVLNVSGYLDTVSIIRGKYGRGPLKESERIYFLKDRKELTSPGFLEVKKEIPFEYELQSNVPGENLVETYVGVDFSIIYEFTITVLKGSKVTEKTEQF
;
A
#
# COMPACT_ATOMS: atom_id res chain seq x y z
N TYR A 1 -7.02 -2.95 -14.91
CA TYR A 1 -6.75 -1.52 -15.07
C TYR A 1 -5.59 -1.35 -16.03
N ALA A 2 -5.66 -0.34 -16.90
CA ALA A 2 -4.64 -0.02 -17.89
C ALA A 2 -3.77 1.18 -17.44
N PRO A 3 -2.56 1.32 -17.98
CA PRO A 3 -1.73 2.50 -17.74
C PRO A 3 -2.48 3.81 -18.10
N GLY A 4 -2.40 4.80 -17.21
CA GLY A 4 -3.09 6.09 -17.32
C GLY A 4 -4.55 6.07 -16.86
N GLU A 5 -5.10 4.93 -16.44
CA GLU A 5 -6.46 4.90 -15.89
C GLU A 5 -6.51 5.50 -14.47
N MET A 6 -7.57 6.26 -14.20
CA MET A 6 -7.90 6.75 -12.88
C MET A 6 -8.57 5.64 -12.06
N LEU A 7 -7.96 5.32 -10.92
CA LEU A 7 -8.46 4.39 -9.92
C LEU A 7 -9.08 5.17 -8.78
N GLY A 8 -10.39 5.04 -8.64
CA GLY A 8 -11.15 5.69 -7.57
C GLY A 8 -11.78 4.67 -6.64
N GLY A 9 -11.94 5.07 -5.38
CA GLY A 9 -12.70 4.28 -4.41
C GLY A 9 -12.95 5.05 -3.13
N THR A 10 -13.66 4.41 -2.21
CA THR A 10 -13.96 4.96 -0.89
C THR A 10 -13.53 3.96 0.16
N TYR A 11 -12.65 4.39 1.07
CA TYR A 11 -12.38 3.66 2.30
C TYR A 11 -13.41 4.04 3.35
N ILE A 12 -14.00 3.04 4.00
CA ILE A 12 -14.98 3.23 5.06
C ILE A 12 -14.39 2.63 6.34
N TYR A 13 -14.15 3.48 7.34
CA TYR A 13 -13.70 2.99 8.64
C TYR A 13 -14.88 2.39 9.41
N ASN A 14 -14.95 1.05 9.44
CA ASN A 14 -16.04 0.34 10.10
C ASN A 14 -15.56 -0.34 11.38
N ASP A 15 -15.62 0.39 12.49
CA ASP A 15 -15.33 -0.10 13.84
C ASP A 15 -16.45 0.33 14.79
N THR A 16 -16.42 -0.14 16.03
CA THR A 16 -17.33 0.23 17.11
C THR A 16 -17.04 1.61 17.69
N VAL A 17 -15.79 2.05 17.63
CA VAL A 17 -15.33 3.34 18.18
C VAL A 17 -14.41 4.08 17.22
N GLY A 18 -14.48 5.41 17.25
CA GLY A 18 -13.54 6.26 16.53
C GLY A 18 -12.14 6.19 17.13
N ILE A 19 -11.12 6.46 16.32
CA ILE A 19 -9.70 6.35 16.72
C ILE A 19 -8.92 7.62 16.41
N GLN A 20 -7.93 7.90 17.25
CA GLN A 20 -6.90 8.90 16.94
C GLN A 20 -5.88 8.30 15.96
N HIS A 21 -5.52 9.05 14.93
CA HIS A 21 -4.56 8.64 13.91
C HIS A 21 -3.58 9.78 13.56
N GLN A 22 -2.41 9.39 13.08
CA GLN A 22 -1.33 10.27 12.61
C GLN A 22 -1.37 10.46 11.09
N GLY A 23 -2.57 10.34 10.52
CA GLY A 23 -2.81 10.39 9.09
C GLY A 23 -3.20 9.03 8.50
N ILE A 24 -3.78 9.09 7.30
CA ILE A 24 -4.24 7.95 6.52
C ILE A 24 -3.57 8.06 5.17
N VAL A 25 -2.95 6.98 4.73
CA VAL A 25 -2.16 6.98 3.48
C VAL A 25 -2.57 5.84 2.57
N LEU A 26 -2.58 6.13 1.28
CA LEU A 26 -2.66 5.15 0.21
C LEU A 26 -1.24 4.82 -0.24
N ASN A 27 -0.82 3.58 -0.02
CA ASN A 27 0.39 3.04 -0.62
C ASN A 27 0.01 2.30 -1.89
N VAL A 28 0.66 2.64 -3.00
CA VAL A 28 0.48 1.96 -4.27
C VAL A 28 1.81 1.33 -4.66
N SER A 29 1.78 0.05 -5.00
CA SER A 29 2.99 -0.62 -5.45
C SER A 29 2.71 -1.56 -6.60
N GLY A 30 3.67 -1.63 -7.51
CA GLY A 30 3.74 -2.58 -8.60
C GLY A 30 5.13 -3.19 -8.58
N TYR A 31 5.20 -4.51 -8.37
CA TYR A 31 6.47 -5.21 -8.29
C TYR A 31 6.42 -6.64 -8.83
N LEU A 32 7.58 -7.16 -9.18
CA LEU A 32 7.80 -8.57 -9.44
C LEU A 32 8.14 -9.27 -8.12
N ASP A 33 7.46 -10.38 -7.84
CA ASP A 33 7.72 -11.25 -6.70
C ASP A 33 7.98 -12.69 -7.18
N THR A 34 8.79 -13.45 -6.45
CA THR A 34 9.00 -14.90 -6.69
C THR A 34 7.89 -15.76 -6.13
N VAL A 35 6.91 -15.17 -5.44
CA VAL A 35 5.70 -15.89 -5.04
C VAL A 35 4.87 -16.20 -6.26
N SER A 36 4.73 -17.49 -6.52
CA SER A 36 3.64 -18.00 -7.32
C SER A 36 2.40 -18.10 -6.46
N ILE A 37 1.40 -17.27 -6.74
CA ILE A 37 0.07 -17.38 -6.10
C ILE A 37 -0.53 -18.78 -6.35
N ILE A 38 -0.15 -19.44 -7.46
CA ILE A 38 -0.65 -20.77 -7.86
C ILE A 38 -0.09 -21.90 -6.97
N ARG A 39 1.15 -21.78 -6.45
CA ARG A 39 1.78 -22.84 -5.65
C ARG A 39 1.46 -22.79 -4.15
N GLY A 40 0.77 -21.74 -3.69
CA GLY A 40 0.44 -21.58 -2.28
C GLY A 40 1.68 -21.69 -1.37
N LYS A 41 1.62 -22.54 -0.33
CA LYS A 41 2.73 -22.72 0.65
C LYS A 41 3.89 -23.61 0.17
N TYR A 42 3.80 -24.21 -1.01
CA TYR A 42 4.80 -25.18 -1.51
C TYR A 42 5.83 -24.55 -2.47
N GLY A 43 5.80 -23.23 -2.67
CA GLY A 43 6.72 -22.47 -3.52
C GLY A 43 7.85 -21.77 -2.76
N ARG A 44 8.67 -20.99 -3.48
CA ARG A 44 9.58 -20.01 -2.86
C ARG A 44 8.74 -18.95 -2.14
N GLY A 45 9.21 -18.52 -0.97
CA GLY A 45 8.57 -17.43 -0.24
C GLY A 45 8.64 -16.10 -1.01
N PRO A 46 7.89 -15.09 -0.55
CA PRO A 46 8.00 -13.74 -1.10
C PRO A 46 9.44 -13.24 -0.98
N LEU A 47 9.89 -12.54 -2.02
CA LEU A 47 11.10 -11.74 -1.92
C LEU A 47 10.95 -10.76 -0.75
N LYS A 48 12.05 -10.51 -0.05
CA LYS A 48 12.08 -9.39 0.91
C LYS A 48 11.77 -8.11 0.16
N GLU A 49 11.17 -7.14 0.84
CA GLU A 49 10.80 -5.87 0.19
C GLU A 49 12.00 -5.20 -0.51
N SER A 50 13.19 -5.28 0.08
CA SER A 50 14.44 -4.75 -0.48
C SER A 50 14.95 -5.49 -1.72
N GLU A 51 14.45 -6.70 -1.98
CA GLU A 51 14.86 -7.56 -3.10
C GLU A 51 13.82 -7.55 -4.23
N ARG A 52 12.65 -6.94 -4.01
CA ARG A 52 11.60 -6.81 -5.03
C ARG A 52 12.03 -5.81 -6.10
N ILE A 53 11.67 -6.13 -7.35
CA ILE A 53 11.87 -5.24 -8.49
C ILE A 53 10.59 -4.42 -8.65
N TYR A 54 10.67 -3.12 -8.40
CA TYR A 54 9.55 -2.20 -8.48
C TYR A 54 9.50 -1.48 -9.82
N PHE A 55 8.29 -1.38 -10.38
CA PHE A 55 7.96 -0.51 -11.51
C PHE A 55 6.98 0.59 -11.08
N LEU A 56 6.39 0.47 -9.90
CA LEU A 56 5.56 1.48 -9.26
C LEU A 56 5.76 1.40 -7.74
N LYS A 57 6.08 2.53 -7.10
CA LYS A 57 6.14 2.62 -5.63
C LYS A 57 5.79 4.05 -5.21
N ASP A 58 4.57 4.23 -4.74
CA ASP A 58 4.04 5.55 -4.40
C ASP A 58 3.33 5.55 -3.05
N ARG A 59 3.29 6.73 -2.41
CA ARG A 59 2.64 6.96 -1.14
C ARG A 59 1.93 8.31 -1.18
N LYS A 60 0.60 8.28 -1.16
CA LYS A 60 -0.27 9.46 -1.14
C LYS A 60 -0.93 9.62 0.22
N GLU A 61 -0.85 10.81 0.81
CA GLU A 61 -1.64 11.14 2.01
C GLU A 61 -3.10 11.38 1.62
N LEU A 62 -4.02 10.68 2.28
CA LEU A 62 -5.46 10.83 2.09
C LEU A 62 -6.09 11.74 3.16
N THR A 63 -5.54 11.71 4.36
CA THR A 63 -6.04 12.50 5.49
C THR A 63 -4.89 12.79 6.43
N SER A 64 -4.82 14.03 6.92
CA SER A 64 -3.86 14.46 7.93
C SER A 64 -4.18 13.92 9.33
N PRO A 65 -3.28 14.04 10.32
CA PRO A 65 -3.54 13.57 11.68
C PRO A 65 -4.83 14.13 12.27
N GLY A 66 -5.56 13.29 13.01
CA GLY A 66 -6.84 13.67 13.58
C GLY A 66 -7.61 12.52 14.21
N PHE A 67 -8.90 12.75 14.42
CA PHE A 67 -9.84 11.74 14.90
C PHE A 67 -10.66 11.18 13.74
N LEU A 68 -10.65 9.86 13.60
CA LEU A 68 -11.40 9.13 12.59
C LEU A 68 -12.70 8.60 13.21
N GLU A 69 -13.83 9.15 12.76
CA GLU A 69 -15.16 8.73 13.20
C GLU A 69 -15.58 7.38 12.60
N VAL A 70 -16.42 6.64 13.32
CA VAL A 70 -17.04 5.41 12.83
C VAL A 70 -17.87 5.70 11.57
N LYS A 71 -17.74 4.84 10.56
CA LYS A 71 -18.36 4.97 9.23
C LYS A 71 -17.92 6.21 8.46
N LYS A 72 -16.83 6.87 8.86
CA LYS A 72 -16.25 7.95 8.06
C LYS A 72 -15.82 7.39 6.71
N GLU A 73 -16.32 8.02 5.65
CA GLU A 73 -15.96 7.76 4.27
C GLU A 73 -14.77 8.63 3.87
N ILE A 74 -13.75 8.01 3.29
CA ILE A 74 -12.53 8.67 2.81
C ILE A 74 -12.38 8.29 1.33
N PRO A 75 -12.75 9.18 0.40
CA PRO A 75 -12.54 8.94 -1.01
C PRO A 75 -11.05 9.01 -1.34
N PHE A 76 -10.64 8.22 -2.33
CA PHE A 76 -9.31 8.31 -2.90
C PHE A 76 -9.40 8.20 -4.42
N GLU A 77 -8.44 8.85 -5.08
CA GLU A 77 -8.23 8.76 -6.52
C GLU A 77 -6.72 8.65 -6.79
N TYR A 78 -6.36 7.80 -7.75
CA TYR A 78 -4.98 7.53 -8.12
C TYR A 78 -4.87 7.25 -9.61
N GLU A 79 -4.00 7.98 -10.31
CA GLU A 79 -3.68 7.70 -11.71
C GLU A 79 -2.66 6.56 -11.79
N LEU A 80 -3.02 5.46 -12.44
CA LEU A 80 -2.15 4.30 -12.57
C LEU A 80 -1.02 4.57 -13.57
N GLN A 81 0.13 5.02 -13.07
CA GLN A 81 1.32 5.27 -13.88
C GLN A 81 2.59 4.75 -13.21
N SER A 82 3.64 4.48 -14.00
CA SER A 82 4.95 4.18 -13.43
C SER A 82 5.56 5.47 -12.87
N ASN A 83 6.16 5.38 -11.69
CA ASN A 83 6.90 6.47 -11.06
C ASN A 83 8.36 6.08 -10.77
N VAL A 84 8.81 4.93 -11.29
CA VAL A 84 10.18 4.46 -11.16
C VAL A 84 10.95 4.86 -12.43
N PRO A 85 12.08 5.61 -12.32
CA PRO A 85 12.79 6.10 -13.48
C PRO A 85 13.25 4.98 -14.43
N GLY A 86 12.87 5.09 -15.70
CA GLY A 86 13.25 4.14 -16.75
C GLY A 86 12.37 2.89 -16.83
N GLU A 87 11.39 2.74 -15.94
CA GLU A 87 10.46 1.62 -15.94
C GLU A 87 9.13 1.97 -16.61
N ASN A 88 8.42 0.95 -17.09
CA ASN A 88 7.04 1.06 -17.56
C ASN A 88 6.15 0.14 -16.73
N LEU A 89 4.85 0.44 -16.71
CA LEU A 89 3.89 -0.50 -16.15
C LEU A 89 3.84 -1.75 -17.03
N VAL A 90 3.89 -2.91 -16.37
CA VAL A 90 3.80 -4.22 -17.01
C VAL A 90 2.43 -4.83 -16.72
N GLU A 91 1.88 -5.61 -17.63
CA GLU A 91 0.63 -6.33 -17.36
C GLU A 91 0.78 -7.27 -16.15
N THR A 92 -0.30 -7.39 -15.37
CA THR A 92 -0.34 -8.35 -14.26
C THR A 92 -0.14 -9.76 -14.79
N TYR A 93 0.73 -10.52 -14.14
CA TYR A 93 1.04 -11.89 -14.51
C TYR A 93 1.12 -12.75 -13.25
N VAL A 94 0.53 -13.93 -13.29
CA VAL A 94 0.61 -14.90 -12.19
C VAL A 94 1.19 -16.19 -12.75
N GLY A 95 2.47 -16.41 -12.49
CA GLY A 95 3.21 -17.57 -12.96
C GLY A 95 3.51 -18.58 -11.87
N VAL A 96 4.24 -19.61 -12.26
CA VAL A 96 4.69 -20.72 -11.39
C VAL A 96 5.95 -20.37 -10.61
N ASP A 97 6.80 -19.49 -11.16
CA ASP A 97 8.08 -19.10 -10.56
C ASP A 97 8.14 -17.62 -10.15
N PHE A 98 7.30 -16.78 -10.75
CA PHE A 98 7.17 -15.38 -10.41
C PHE A 98 5.77 -14.85 -10.71
N SER A 99 5.43 -13.73 -10.08
CA SER A 99 4.22 -12.96 -10.36
C SER A 99 4.56 -11.47 -10.49
N ILE A 100 3.80 -10.77 -11.30
CA ILE A 100 3.80 -9.31 -11.43
C ILE A 100 2.52 -8.83 -10.76
N ILE A 101 2.66 -8.13 -9.63
CA ILE A 101 1.57 -7.81 -8.71
C ILE A 101 1.43 -6.30 -8.59
N TYR A 102 0.19 -5.83 -8.55
CA TYR A 102 -0.18 -4.47 -8.19
C TYR A 102 -1.00 -4.48 -6.89
N GLU A 103 -0.56 -3.68 -5.91
CA GLU A 103 -1.19 -3.59 -4.58
C GLU A 103 -1.52 -2.14 -4.24
N PHE A 104 -2.77 -1.95 -3.79
CA PHE A 104 -3.29 -0.69 -3.27
C PHE A 104 -3.65 -0.91 -1.80
N THR A 105 -2.91 -0.29 -0.90
CA THR A 105 -3.07 -0.48 0.54
C THR A 105 -3.38 0.84 1.21
N ILE A 106 -4.55 0.96 1.81
CA ILE A 106 -4.90 2.08 2.68
C ILE A 106 -4.47 1.74 4.10
N THR A 107 -3.58 2.56 4.66
CA THR A 107 -3.01 2.38 6.00
C THR A 107 -3.46 3.52 6.90
N VAL A 108 -4.12 3.19 8.01
CA VAL A 108 -4.39 4.13 9.10
C VAL A 108 -3.21 4.11 10.06
N LEU A 109 -2.46 5.19 10.14
CA LEU A 109 -1.29 5.30 11.01
C LEU A 109 -1.76 5.56 12.44
N LYS A 110 -1.86 4.52 13.28
CA LYS A 110 -2.26 4.68 14.68
C LYS A 110 -1.12 5.31 15.48
N GLY A 111 -1.40 6.41 16.17
CA GLY A 111 -0.46 7.02 17.11
C GLY A 111 -0.54 6.31 18.46
N SER A 112 0.48 5.53 18.81
CA SER A 112 0.86 5.41 20.23
C SER A 112 1.78 6.60 20.51
N LYS A 113 1.61 7.32 21.62
CA LYS A 113 2.59 8.34 22.03
C LYS A 113 4.00 7.74 21.98
N VAL A 114 4.86 8.18 21.06
CA VAL A 114 6.30 8.07 21.24
C VAL A 114 6.69 9.27 22.09
N THR A 115 6.63 9.09 23.41
CA THR A 115 7.37 9.96 24.33
C THR A 115 8.77 9.38 24.39
N GLU A 116 9.66 9.81 23.51
CA GLU A 116 11.10 9.65 23.74
C GLU A 116 11.43 10.47 24.98
N LYS A 117 11.39 9.83 26.15
CA LYS A 117 12.13 10.31 27.31
C LYS A 117 13.59 9.96 27.06
N THR A 118 14.35 10.93 26.55
CA THR A 118 15.80 10.91 26.66
C THR A 118 16.16 11.21 28.11
N GLU A 119 16.36 10.17 28.92
CA GLU A 119 17.04 10.33 30.20
C GLU A 119 18.55 10.38 29.91
N GLN A 120 19.14 11.54 30.20
CA GLN A 120 20.59 11.74 30.22
C GLN A 120 21.17 11.08 31.49
N PHE A 121 22.28 10.35 31.32
CA PHE A 121 23.24 10.09 32.39
C PHE A 121 24.58 10.70 31.99
#